data_AF-A0A1I5YWL9-F1
#
_entry.id   AF-A0A1I5YWL9-F1
#
_cell.length_a   1.000
_cell.length_b   1.000
_cell.length_c   1.000
_cell.angle_alpha   90.00
_cell.angle_beta   90.00
_cell.angle_gamma   90.00
#
_symmetry.space_group_name_H-M   'P 1'
#
loop_
_entity.id
_entity.type
_entity.pdbx_description
1 polymer ?
#
loop_
_entity_poly.entity_id
_entity_poly.type
_entity_poly.pdbx_seq_one_letter_code
_entity_poly.pdbx_strand_id
1 'polypeptide(L)'
;MVEALGVPNLHFHDLRHARNTLAADMGASLRNLMARMGHDNERAALRYKHRSNSADRAITDGLNALVQADQKRDGDDDDEAARPPMPVA
;
A
#
# COMPACT_ATOMS: atom_id res chain seq x y z
N MET A 1 29.76 17.84 -8.63
CA MET A 1 29.47 16.98 -7.45
C MET A 1 28.46 15.88 -7.78
N VAL A 2 27.40 16.11 -8.57
CA VAL A 2 26.46 15.05 -9.00
C VAL A 2 26.93 14.31 -10.27
N GLU A 3 27.65 14.98 -11.17
CA GLU A 3 28.21 14.40 -12.41
C GLU A 3 29.15 13.20 -12.17
N ALA A 4 29.81 13.16 -11.01
CA ALA A 4 30.67 12.04 -10.61
C ALA A 4 29.91 10.71 -10.40
N LEU A 5 28.58 10.75 -10.31
CA LEU A 5 27.72 9.58 -10.18
C LEU A 5 27.47 8.88 -11.54
N GLY A 6 27.97 9.42 -12.65
CA GLY A 6 27.83 8.82 -13.98
C GLY A 6 26.40 8.84 -14.54
N VAL A 7 25.48 9.59 -13.91
CA VAL A 7 24.10 9.75 -14.38
C VAL A 7 24.00 11.08 -15.13
N PRO A 8 23.89 11.08 -16.47
CA PRO A 8 23.77 12.31 -17.23
C PRO A 8 22.45 13.03 -16.89
N ASN A 9 22.50 14.36 -16.85
CA ASN A 9 21.36 15.25 -16.56
C ASN A 9 20.74 15.13 -15.15
N LEU A 10 21.42 14.49 -14.19
CA LEU A 10 20.96 14.42 -12.81
C LEU A 10 21.22 15.73 -12.06
N HIS A 11 20.15 16.35 -11.55
CA HIS A 11 20.22 17.54 -10.72
C HIS A 11 20.00 17.19 -9.24
N PHE A 12 20.53 18.00 -8.32
CA PHE A 12 20.34 17.79 -6.88
C PHE A 12 18.86 17.77 -6.46
N HIS A 13 17.99 18.49 -7.18
CA HIS A 13 16.56 18.50 -6.94
C HIS A 13 15.91 17.13 -7.17
N ASP A 14 16.44 16.35 -8.11
CA ASP A 14 15.93 15.01 -8.43
C ASP A 14 16.15 14.04 -7.27
N LEU A 15 17.25 14.20 -6.53
CA LEU A 15 17.51 13.43 -5.31
C LEU A 15 16.49 13.74 -4.20
N ARG A 16 16.10 15.02 -4.07
CA ARG A 16 15.05 15.43 -3.13
C ARG A 16 13.70 14.85 -3.54
N HIS A 17 13.38 14.85 -4.84
CA HIS A 17 12.19 14.18 -5.36
C HIS A 17 12.20 12.68 -5.07
N ALA A 18 13.28 11.98 -5.40
CA ALA A 18 13.41 10.54 -5.19
C ALA A 18 13.25 10.15 -3.71
N ARG A 19 13.87 10.90 -2.79
CA ARG A 19 13.73 10.69 -1.33
C ARG A 19 12.28 10.79 -0.87
N ASN A 20 11.52 11.75 -1.40
CA ASN A 20 10.13 11.98 -0.99
C ASN A 20 9.17 10.95 -1.61
N THR A 21 9.40 10.54 -2.86
CA THR A 21 8.66 9.44 -3.49
C THR A 21 8.84 8.15 -2.70
N LEU A 22 10.07 7.77 -2.37
CA LEU A 22 10.35 6.57 -1.57
C LEU A 22 9.70 6.64 -0.18
N ALA A 23 9.73 7.80 0.47
CA ALA A 23 9.07 7.96 1.77
C ALA A 23 7.54 7.81 1.67
N ALA A 24 6.93 8.32 0.60
CA ALA A 24 5.51 8.17 0.35
C ALA A 24 5.14 6.71 0.07
N ASP A 25 5.93 6.00 -0.75
CA ASP A 25 5.74 4.58 -1.05
C ASP A 25 5.87 3.70 0.21
N MET A 26 6.73 4.08 1.15
CA MET A 26 6.84 3.43 2.47
C MET A 26 5.69 3.77 3.43
N GLY A 27 4.67 4.50 2.98
CA GLY A 27 3.48 4.82 3.77
C GLY A 27 3.65 6.00 4.72
N ALA A 28 4.64 6.88 4.52
CA ALA A 28 4.78 8.05 5.37
C ALA A 28 3.51 8.92 5.39
N SER A 29 3.10 9.35 6.58
CA SER A 29 1.97 10.28 6.75
C SER A 29 2.27 11.62 6.07
N LEU A 30 1.22 12.37 5.74
CA LEU A 30 1.37 13.69 5.10
C LEU A 30 2.21 14.63 5.99
N ARG A 31 1.95 14.62 7.30
CA ARG A 31 2.71 15.37 8.30
C ARG A 31 4.19 14.97 8.32
N ASN A 32 4.50 13.68 8.26
CA ASN A 32 5.86 13.19 8.26
C ASN A 32 6.59 13.54 6.94
N LEU A 33 5.91 13.48 5.80
CA LEU A 33 6.44 13.95 4.52
C LEU A 33 6.77 15.44 4.56
N MET A 34 5.83 16.27 5.04
CA MET A 34 6.02 17.72 5.19
C MET A 34 7.20 18.06 6.11
N ALA A 35 7.33 17.37 7.25
CA ALA A 35 8.49 17.53 8.14
C ALA A 35 9.81 17.14 7.46
N ARG A 36 9.83 16.07 6.65
CA ARG A 36 11.03 15.61 5.92
C ARG A 36 11.43 16.52 4.77
N MET A 37 10.46 17.20 4.16
CA MET A 37 10.70 18.23 3.15
C MET A 37 11.21 19.52 3.80
N GLY A 38 10.77 19.84 5.01
CA GLY A 38 11.14 21.07 5.71
C GLY A 38 10.28 22.23 5.24
N HIS A 39 9.33 22.64 6.09
CA HIS A 39 8.40 23.77 5.94
C HIS A 39 7.79 23.95 4.53
N ASP A 40 7.54 22.85 3.84
CA ASP A 40 7.03 22.88 2.47
C ASP A 40 5.51 22.75 2.43
N ASN A 41 4.92 23.43 1.45
CA ASN A 41 3.48 23.55 1.23
C ASN A 41 2.79 22.16 1.14
N GLU A 42 1.64 22.02 1.79
CA GLU A 42 0.81 20.80 1.77
C GLU A 42 0.49 20.32 0.34
N ARG A 43 0.23 21.25 -0.58
CA ARG A 43 0.03 20.94 -2.01
C ARG A 43 1.23 20.22 -2.64
N ALA A 44 2.46 20.56 -2.22
CA ALA A 44 3.65 19.90 -2.73
C ALA A 44 3.77 18.46 -2.19
N ALA A 45 3.38 18.23 -0.94
CA ALA A 45 3.41 16.93 -0.30
C ALA A 45 2.39 15.94 -0.90
N LEU A 46 1.19 16.42 -1.22
CA LEU A 46 0.13 15.62 -1.84
C LEU A 46 0.53 15.04 -3.21
N ARG A 47 1.38 15.74 -3.98
CA ARG A 47 1.89 15.24 -5.28
C ARG A 47 2.63 13.90 -5.16
N TYR A 48 3.23 13.59 -4.00
CA TYR A 48 3.91 12.32 -3.78
C TYR A 48 2.97 11.22 -3.29
N LYS A 49 1.86 11.57 -2.62
CA LYS A 49 0.87 10.59 -2.15
C LYS A 49 -0.01 10.03 -3.26
N HIS A 50 -0.30 10.81 -4.29
CA HIS A 50 -1.16 10.37 -5.39
C HIS A 50 -0.52 9.35 -6.36
N ARG A 51 0.75 8.96 -6.17
CA ARG A 51 1.52 8.22 -7.18
C ARG A 51 1.94 6.79 -6.84
N SER A 52 1.53 6.25 -5.69
CA SER A 52 1.95 4.90 -5.28
C SER A 52 0.97 3.83 -5.78
N ASN A 53 1.05 3.45 -7.07
CA ASN A 53 0.37 2.26 -7.60
C ASN A 53 0.70 0.99 -6.77
N SER A 54 1.86 0.99 -6.11
CA SER A 54 2.29 -0.03 -5.16
C SER A 54 1.42 -0.11 -3.90
N ALA A 55 0.99 1.03 -3.35
CA ALA A 55 0.13 1.05 -2.18
C ALA A 55 -1.29 0.58 -2.52
N ASP A 56 -1.84 1.00 -3.66
CA ASP A 56 -3.14 0.54 -4.14
C ASP A 56 -3.16 -0.97 -4.37
N ARG A 57 -2.07 -1.52 -4.92
CA ARG A 57 -1.89 -2.96 -5.09
C ARG A 57 -1.81 -3.68 -3.74
N ALA A 58 -1.03 -3.17 -2.79
CA ALA A 58 -0.94 -3.76 -1.45
C ALA A 58 -2.29 -3.77 -0.71
N ILE A 59 -3.10 -2.72 -0.87
CA ILE A 59 -4.46 -2.64 -0.32
C ILE A 59 -5.36 -3.69 -0.98
N THR A 60 -5.31 -3.80 -2.31
CA THR A 60 -6.11 -4.76 -3.07
C THR A 60 -5.73 -6.20 -2.72
N ASP A 61 -4.43 -6.49 -2.61
CA ASP A 61 -3.92 -7.79 -2.20
C ASP A 61 -4.38 -8.15 -0.77
N GLY A 62 -4.35 -7.17 0.15
CA GLY A 62 -4.86 -7.33 1.51
C GLY A 62 -6.37 -7.59 1.57
N LEU A 63 -7.17 -6.85 0.79
CA LEU A 63 -8.61 -7.07 0.69
C LEU A 63 -8.94 -8.44 0.08
N ASN A 64 -8.23 -8.84 -0.98
CA ASN A 64 -8.39 -10.14 -1.61
C ASN A 64 -8.06 -11.28 -0.64
N ALA A 65 -7.01 -11.16 0.15
CA ALA A 65 -6.67 -12.14 1.19
C ALA A 65 -7.76 -12.28 2.26
N LEU A 66 -8.37 -11.17 2.69
CA LEU A 66 -9.49 -11.20 3.64
C LEU A 66 -10.72 -11.90 3.05
N VAL A 67 -11.07 -11.61 1.79
CA VAL A 67 -12.20 -12.26 1.10
C VAL A 67 -11.97 -13.76 0.93
N GLN A 68 -10.77 -14.18 0.55
CA GLN A 68 -10.44 -15.61 0.42
C GLN A 68 -10.49 -16.34 1.76
N ALA A 69 -10.04 -15.69 2.84
CA ALA A 69 -10.12 -16.26 4.17
C ALA A 69 -11.57 -16.43 4.64
N ASP A 70 -12.47 -15.52 4.26
CA ASP A 70 -13.91 -15.60 4.54
C ASP A 70 -14.57 -16.78 3.81
N GLN A 71 -14.36 -16.86 2.49
CA GLN A 71 -14.90 -17.95 1.66
C GLN A 71 -14.44 -19.34 2.10
N LYS A 72 -13.21 -19.46 2.61
CA LYS A 72 -12.69 -20.72 3.13
C LYS A 72 -13.38 -21.15 4.43
N ARG A 73 -13.85 -20.21 5.26
CA ARG A 73 -14.61 -20.52 6.48
C ARG A 73 -15.99 -21.05 6.12
N ASP A 74 -16.66 -20.38 5.19
CA ASP A 74 -18.02 -20.76 4.77
C ASP A 74 -18.05 -22.13 4.06
N GLY A 75 -16.99 -22.49 3.33
CA GLY A 75 -16.89 -23.78 2.64
C GLY A 75 -16.52 -24.99 3.51
N ASP A 76 -16.10 -24.80 4.75
CA ASP A 76 -15.78 -25.88 5.71
C ASP A 76 -17.04 -26.36 6.47
N ASP A 77 -18.07 -25.50 6.53
CA ASP A 77 -19.33 -25.80 7.22
C ASP A 77 -20.30 -26.68 6.38
N ASP A 78 -20.07 -26.83 5.07
CA ASP A 78 -20.95 -27.59 4.16
C ASP A 78 -20.63 -29.11 4.11
N ASP A 79 -19.48 -29.58 4.62
CA ASP A 79 -19.10 -31.01 4.61
C ASP A 79 -19.65 -31.81 5.84
N GLU A 80 -20.23 -31.14 6.85
CA GLU A 80 -20.80 -31.79 8.06
C GLU A 80 -22.36 -31.78 8.09
N ALA A 81 -23.03 -31.70 6.94
CA ALA A 81 -24.50 -31.63 6.88
C ALA A 81 -25.21 -32.96 6.54
N ALA A 82 -24.53 -34.12 6.55
CA ALA A 82 -25.17 -35.43 6.38
C ALA A 82 -25.59 -36.05 7.72
N ARG A 83 -26.50 -35.40 8.47
CA ARG A 83 -27.11 -35.99 9.67
C ARG A 83 -28.36 -36.79 9.27
N PRO A 84 -28.49 -38.07 9.68
CA PRO A 84 -29.66 -38.88 9.32
C PRO A 84 -30.93 -38.34 10.00
N PRO A 85 -32.11 -38.47 9.35
CA PRO A 85 -33.34 -37.88 9.85
C PRO A 85 -33.79 -38.56 11.15
N MET A 86 -34.11 -37.75 12.15
CA MET A 86 -34.63 -38.21 13.44
C MET A 86 -36.07 -38.71 13.28
N PRO A 87 -36.45 -39.86 13.89
CA PRO A 87 -37.82 -40.36 13.82
C PRO A 87 -38.71 -39.57 14.79
N VAL A 88 -39.89 -39.18 14.30
CA VAL A 88 -40.95 -38.58 15.13
C VAL A 88 -41.93 -39.70 15.50
N ALA A 89 -42.18 -39.87 16.79
CA ALA A 89 -43.10 -40.86 17.36
C ALA A 89 -44.55 -40.36 17.37
#